data_AF-Q2LVR6-F1
#
_entry.id   AF-Q2LVR6-F1
#
_cell.length_a   1.000
_cell.length_b   1.000
_cell.length_c   1.000
_cell.angle_alpha   90.00
_cell.angle_beta   90.00
_cell.angle_gamma   90.00
#
_symmetry.space_group_name_H-M   'P 1'
#
loop_
_entity.id
_entity.type
_entity.pdbx_description
1 polymer ?
#
loop_
_entity_poly.entity_id
_entity_poly.type
_entity_poly.pdbx_seq_one_letter_code
_entity_poly.pdbx_strand_id
1 'polypeptide(L)'
;MEGLHIFNGFSGSSEARARHAAHQLGIPLHVADVTETFDEEIVQYLTREYLVARTPNPCVVCNRKIKFKTLLYYADRLACHFVATGHYARVFHNRQTGRYALLRGLDQAKDQSYFLFLLGQEQLSRILFPLGELTKKEVRSVALTMGVEAVREKESQEICFIPDDDYKTFIERHMGSSPAIPGDIVDRSGRLLGSHNGIHSFTIGQRKGLHIAAPRPYYVLAIDREKNRVVVGHEEEQGFSGLIVSGVSWIDGESPREEVFETLVRIRYRHRGVSSVVCPLSAGDEICPATGRPADHEEAGDKLIIRFQEPQRAVAPGQAAVFYSDDRVIGGGWIEQGIPLD
;
A
#
# COMPACT_ATOMS: atom_id res chain seq x y z
N MET A 1 3.76 28.90 -9.45
CA MET A 1 3.78 27.43 -9.27
C MET A 1 5.18 27.11 -8.79
N GLU A 2 5.29 26.39 -7.68
CA GLU A 2 6.57 26.02 -7.08
C GLU A 2 6.78 24.51 -7.29
N GLY A 3 7.97 24.12 -7.72
CA GLY A 3 8.38 22.72 -7.78
C GLY A 3 8.95 22.27 -6.44
N LEU A 4 8.66 21.03 -6.02
CA LEU A 4 9.27 20.40 -4.86
C LEU A 4 9.79 19.01 -5.24
N HIS A 5 11.08 18.77 -5.03
CA HIS A 5 11.68 17.45 -5.08
C HIS A 5 11.88 16.92 -3.65
N ILE A 6 11.32 15.76 -3.34
CA ILE A 6 11.51 15.09 -2.05
C ILE A 6 12.63 14.06 -2.23
N PHE A 7 13.78 14.32 -1.60
CA PHE A 7 14.94 13.44 -1.62
C PHE A 7 14.89 12.49 -0.41
N ASN A 8 14.95 11.19 -0.66
CA ASN A 8 14.79 10.13 0.36
C ASN A 8 16.07 9.33 0.64
N GLY A 9 17.21 9.74 0.08
CA GLY A 9 18.50 9.04 0.26
C GLY A 9 18.80 7.91 -0.73
N PHE A 10 17.82 7.38 -1.50
CA PHE A 10 18.02 6.15 -2.30
C PHE A 10 18.24 6.39 -3.81
N SER A 11 17.90 7.55 -4.38
CA SER A 11 17.99 7.77 -5.84
C SER A 11 18.54 9.14 -6.26
N GLY A 12 19.84 9.21 -6.56
CA GLY A 12 20.49 10.45 -7.00
C GLY A 12 20.03 10.96 -8.39
N SER A 13 19.56 10.08 -9.28
CA SER A 13 19.12 10.48 -10.63
C SER A 13 17.75 11.16 -10.65
N SER A 14 16.96 11.04 -9.58
CA SER A 14 15.61 11.61 -9.50
C SER A 14 15.63 13.14 -9.40
N GLU A 15 16.58 13.71 -8.64
CA GLU A 15 16.73 15.16 -8.48
C GLU A 15 17.14 15.84 -9.78
N ALA A 16 18.12 15.29 -10.51
CA ALA A 16 18.57 15.84 -11.79
C ALA A 16 17.42 15.95 -12.80
N ARG A 17 16.53 14.94 -12.84
CA ARG A 17 15.33 14.96 -13.68
C ARG A 17 14.31 16.01 -13.23
N ALA A 18 14.11 16.18 -11.92
CA ALA A 18 13.26 17.22 -11.39
C ALA A 18 13.79 18.62 -11.74
N ARG A 19 15.11 18.84 -11.63
CA ARG A 19 15.79 20.09 -12.04
C ARG A 19 15.60 20.37 -13.51
N HIS A 20 15.78 19.36 -14.37
CA HIS A 20 15.57 19.50 -15.80
C HIS A 20 14.12 19.86 -16.15
N ALA A 21 13.14 19.17 -15.58
CA ALA A 21 11.72 19.45 -15.82
C ALA A 21 11.31 20.84 -15.32
N ALA A 22 11.77 21.25 -14.13
CA ALA A 22 11.52 22.58 -13.58
C ALA A 22 12.10 23.69 -14.49
N HIS A 23 13.31 23.46 -15.02
CA HIS A 23 13.94 24.37 -15.98
C HIS A 23 13.14 24.47 -17.29
N GLN A 24 12.68 23.36 -17.86
CA GLN A 24 11.83 23.35 -19.06
C GLN A 24 10.51 24.11 -18.86
N LEU A 25 9.95 24.05 -17.65
CA LEU A 25 8.68 24.70 -17.30
C LEU A 25 8.85 26.15 -16.79
N GLY A 26 10.08 26.61 -16.57
CA GLY A 26 10.35 27.94 -16.02
C GLY A 26 9.84 28.15 -14.59
N ILE A 27 9.80 27.09 -13.77
CA ILE A 27 9.34 27.16 -12.36
C ILE A 27 10.51 27.00 -11.38
N PRO A 28 10.48 27.67 -10.21
CA PRO A 28 11.44 27.41 -9.14
C PRO A 28 11.36 25.94 -8.68
N LEU A 29 12.49 25.38 -8.25
CA LEU A 29 12.55 24.03 -7.66
C LEU A 29 13.19 24.08 -6.27
N HIS A 30 12.43 23.63 -5.28
CA HIS A 30 12.88 23.40 -3.91
C HIS A 30 13.24 21.92 -3.74
N VAL A 31 14.22 21.63 -2.88
CA VAL A 31 14.58 20.26 -2.49
C VAL A 31 14.31 20.09 -1.00
N ALA A 32 13.55 19.06 -0.65
CA ALA A 32 13.30 18.63 0.72
C ALA A 32 14.04 17.33 0.96
N ASP A 33 15.10 17.38 1.76
CA ASP A 33 15.75 16.17 2.26
C ASP A 33 14.94 15.61 3.42
N VAL A 34 14.42 14.39 3.23
CA VAL A 34 13.65 13.65 4.24
C VAL A 34 14.32 12.32 4.57
N THR A 35 15.62 12.18 4.29
CA THR A 35 16.34 10.90 4.41
C THR A 35 16.17 10.26 5.78
N GLU A 36 16.38 11.01 6.87
CA GLU A 36 16.23 10.52 8.25
C GLU A 36 14.80 10.07 8.54
N THR A 37 13.80 10.94 8.28
CA THR A 37 12.39 10.60 8.50
C THR A 37 11.91 9.45 7.61
N PHE A 38 12.44 9.34 6.39
CA PHE A 38 12.11 8.26 5.46
C PHE A 38 12.66 6.92 5.96
N ASP A 39 13.88 6.90 6.51
CA ASP A 39 14.43 5.70 7.15
C ASP A 39 13.53 5.26 8.30
N GLU A 40 13.26 6.15 9.25
CA GLU A 40 12.47 5.87 10.45
C GLU A 40 11.04 5.40 10.15
N GLU A 41 10.35 6.12 9.26
CA GLU A 41 8.91 5.92 9.04
C GLU A 41 8.59 4.89 7.96
N ILE A 42 9.51 4.65 7.00
CA ILE A 42 9.24 3.81 5.83
C ILE A 42 10.15 2.59 5.80
N VAL A 43 11.46 2.77 5.93
CA VAL A 43 12.43 1.65 5.84
C VAL A 43 12.33 0.77 7.08
N GLN A 44 12.33 1.36 8.27
CA GLN A 44 12.20 0.60 9.50
C GLN A 44 10.80 -0.01 9.65
N TYR A 45 9.73 0.70 9.24
CA TYR A 45 8.37 0.13 9.15
C TYR A 45 8.33 -1.11 8.26
N LEU A 46 8.84 -0.99 7.02
CA LEU A 46 8.93 -2.10 6.06
C LEU A 46 9.67 -3.30 6.68
N THR A 47 10.83 -3.03 7.27
CA THR A 47 11.68 -4.04 7.92
C THR A 47 10.95 -4.74 9.06
N ARG A 48 10.36 -3.97 10.00
CA ARG A 48 9.62 -4.53 11.16
C ARG A 48 8.49 -5.45 10.71
N GLU A 49 7.69 -5.03 9.73
CA GLU A 49 6.54 -5.82 9.24
C GLU A 49 6.97 -7.15 8.62
N TYR A 50 8.02 -7.17 7.79
CA TYR A 50 8.55 -8.42 7.24
C TYR A 50 9.12 -9.35 8.31
N LEU A 51 9.77 -8.81 9.35
CA LEU A 51 10.29 -9.60 10.47
C LEU A 51 9.19 -10.27 11.30
N VAL A 52 7.98 -9.72 11.29
CA VAL A 52 6.81 -10.30 11.96
C VAL A 52 5.88 -11.06 11.01
N ALA A 53 6.38 -11.48 9.85
CA ALA A 53 5.66 -12.27 8.83
C ALA A 53 4.46 -11.56 8.20
N ARG A 54 4.49 -10.22 8.12
CA ARG A 54 3.51 -9.40 7.43
C ARG A 54 4.09 -8.89 6.12
N THR A 55 3.22 -8.62 5.15
CA THR A 55 3.56 -8.04 3.84
C THR A 55 3.07 -6.59 3.82
N PRO A 56 3.90 -5.63 4.23
CA PRO A 56 3.48 -4.24 4.38
C PRO A 56 3.23 -3.54 3.05
N ASN A 57 2.52 -2.41 3.10
CA ASN A 57 2.42 -1.48 1.98
C ASN A 57 3.12 -0.14 2.30
N PRO A 58 4.42 0.00 2.00
CA PRO A 58 5.17 1.22 2.34
C PRO A 58 4.67 2.45 1.57
N CYS A 59 4.06 2.27 0.38
CA CYS A 59 3.55 3.39 -0.41
C CYS A 59 2.36 4.10 0.25
N VAL A 60 1.45 3.34 0.89
CA VAL A 60 0.34 3.91 1.68
C VAL A 60 0.89 4.75 2.83
N VAL A 61 1.84 4.21 3.59
CA VAL A 61 2.45 4.91 4.74
C VAL A 61 3.22 6.15 4.29
N CYS A 62 4.01 6.02 3.22
CA CYS A 62 4.79 7.12 2.63
C CYS A 62 3.90 8.28 2.19
N ASN A 63 2.74 8.00 1.58
CA ASN A 63 1.80 9.06 1.22
C ASN A 63 1.38 9.86 2.46
N ARG A 64 0.88 9.19 3.51
CA ARG A 64 0.46 9.88 4.76
C ARG A 64 1.62 10.59 5.46
N LYS A 65 2.69 9.86 5.79
CA LYS A 65 3.74 10.30 6.72
C LYS A 65 4.83 11.16 6.09
N ILE A 66 5.15 10.94 4.82
CA ILE A 66 6.23 11.65 4.13
C ILE A 66 5.68 12.62 3.09
N LYS A 67 5.04 12.11 2.03
CA LYS A 67 4.73 12.90 0.83
C LYS A 67 3.82 14.09 1.15
N PHE A 68 2.63 13.84 1.68
CA PHE A 68 1.66 14.91 1.91
C PHE A 68 2.04 15.77 3.12
N LYS A 69 2.67 15.18 4.15
CA LYS A 69 3.24 15.95 5.28
C LYS A 69 4.27 16.97 4.81
N THR A 70 5.25 16.55 3.99
CA THR A 70 6.29 17.42 3.46
C THR A 70 5.74 18.44 2.45
N LEU A 71 4.84 18.02 1.55
CA LEU A 71 4.21 18.94 0.60
C LEU A 71 3.44 20.05 1.29
N LEU A 72 2.61 19.73 2.29
CA LEU A 72 1.81 20.71 3.03
C LEU A 72 2.70 21.66 3.83
N TYR A 73 3.75 21.14 4.49
CA TYR A 73 4.73 21.96 5.20
C TYR A 73 5.41 23.00 4.28
N TYR A 74 5.85 22.58 3.09
CA TYR A 74 6.44 23.51 2.11
C TYR A 74 5.40 24.46 1.52
N ALA A 75 4.17 24.01 1.31
CA ALA A 75 3.10 24.86 0.83
C ALA A 75 2.83 26.02 1.80
N ASP A 76 2.78 25.75 3.11
CA ASP A 76 2.62 26.79 4.12
C ASP A 76 3.79 27.78 4.12
N ARG A 77 5.03 27.28 4.03
CA ARG A 77 6.24 28.13 3.96
C ARG A 77 6.32 29.01 2.72
N LEU A 78 5.78 28.55 1.60
CA LEU A 78 5.80 29.24 0.31
C LEU A 78 4.47 29.98 0.04
N ALA A 79 3.59 30.10 1.04
CA ALA A 79 2.27 30.70 0.93
C ALA A 79 1.41 30.13 -0.23
N CYS A 80 1.57 28.84 -0.52
CA CYS A 80 0.79 28.09 -1.49
C CYS A 80 -0.46 27.49 -0.82
N HIS A 81 -1.64 27.80 -1.37
CA HIS A 81 -2.89 27.26 -0.83
C HIS A 81 -3.05 25.75 -1.12
N PHE A 82 -2.64 25.33 -2.32
CA PHE A 82 -2.78 23.96 -2.80
C PHE A 82 -1.42 23.28 -3.04
N VAL A 83 -1.42 21.96 -2.94
CA VAL A 83 -0.33 21.07 -3.35
C VAL A 83 -0.79 20.17 -4.50
N ALA A 84 0.10 19.83 -5.42
CA ALA A 84 -0.22 18.93 -6.52
C ALA A 84 0.72 17.73 -6.55
N THR A 85 0.20 16.56 -6.96
CA THR A 85 1.02 15.38 -7.21
C THR A 85 0.61 14.71 -8.52
N GLY A 86 1.52 13.92 -9.10
CA GLY A 86 1.26 13.11 -10.29
C GLY A 86 0.46 11.84 -10.03
N HIS A 87 -0.34 11.78 -8.96
CA HIS A 87 -1.19 10.62 -8.71
C HIS A 87 -2.38 10.59 -9.68
N TYR A 88 -2.71 9.40 -10.17
CA TYR A 88 -3.94 9.13 -10.91
C TYR A 88 -5.08 8.87 -9.92
N ALA A 89 -5.56 9.93 -9.30
CA ALA A 89 -6.72 9.95 -8.41
C ALA A 89 -7.46 11.27 -8.61
N ARG A 90 -8.65 11.45 -8.06
CA ARG A 90 -9.40 12.70 -8.18
C ARG A 90 -9.93 13.13 -6.82
N VAL A 91 -10.06 14.43 -6.62
CA VAL A 91 -10.74 15.00 -5.45
C VAL A 91 -12.01 15.67 -5.93
N PHE A 92 -13.14 15.29 -5.33
CA PHE A 92 -14.42 15.94 -5.57
C PHE A 92 -14.87 16.70 -4.33
N HIS A 93 -15.14 18.00 -4.48
CA HIS A 93 -15.70 18.81 -3.40
C HIS A 93 -17.22 18.88 -3.54
N ASN A 94 -17.93 18.25 -2.61
CA ASN A 94 -19.39 18.34 -2.55
C ASN A 94 -19.79 19.69 -1.93
N ARG A 95 -20.23 20.62 -2.77
CA ARG A 95 -20.66 21.97 -2.33
C ARG A 95 -21.86 21.97 -1.38
N GLN A 96 -22.69 20.92 -1.36
CA GLN A 96 -23.85 20.84 -0.47
C GLN A 96 -23.45 20.45 0.95
N THR A 97 -22.48 19.55 1.10
CA THR A 97 -22.02 19.07 2.42
C THR A 97 -20.74 19.76 2.90
N GLY A 98 -20.02 20.45 2.00
CA GLY A 98 -18.69 21.01 2.26
C GLY A 98 -17.57 19.97 2.38
N ARG A 99 -17.86 18.68 2.15
CA ARG A 99 -16.90 17.58 2.28
C ARG A 99 -16.19 17.27 0.97
N TYR A 100 -14.96 16.80 1.08
CA TYR A 100 -14.13 16.33 -0.02
C TYR A 100 -14.17 14.80 -0.09
N ALA A 101 -14.32 14.27 -1.31
CA ALA A 101 -14.28 12.85 -1.58
C ALA A 101 -13.02 12.51 -2.40
N LEU A 102 -12.38 11.38 -2.06
CA LEU A 102 -11.34 10.77 -2.87
C LEU A 102 -11.99 9.83 -3.89
N LEU A 103 -11.73 10.06 -5.17
CA LEU A 103 -12.23 9.24 -6.26
C LEU A 103 -11.08 8.57 -7.02
N ARG A 104 -11.39 7.47 -7.68
CA ARG A 104 -10.51 6.77 -8.63
C ARG A 104 -10.13 7.69 -9.79
N GLY A 105 -8.90 7.52 -10.29
CA GLY A 105 -8.50 8.13 -11.56
C GLY A 105 -9.32 7.57 -12.73
N LEU A 106 -9.56 8.38 -13.76
CA LEU A 106 -10.29 7.93 -14.96
C LEU A 106 -9.55 6.81 -15.70
N ASP A 107 -8.21 6.85 -15.71
CA ASP A 107 -7.39 5.74 -16.19
C ASP A 107 -7.38 4.60 -15.18
N GLN A 108 -8.33 3.67 -15.32
CA GLN A 108 -8.49 2.55 -14.38
C GLN A 108 -7.26 1.62 -14.32
N ALA A 109 -6.40 1.62 -15.34
CA ALA A 109 -5.15 0.85 -15.33
C ALA A 109 -4.02 1.56 -14.55
N LYS A 110 -4.18 2.86 -14.29
CA LYS A 110 -3.23 3.71 -13.54
C LYS A 110 -3.78 4.25 -12.23
N ASP A 111 -5.08 4.08 -11.95
CA ASP A 111 -5.76 4.52 -10.72
C ASP A 111 -4.93 4.21 -9.48
N GLN A 112 -4.55 5.25 -8.75
CA GLN A 112 -3.71 5.21 -7.54
C GLN A 112 -4.47 5.56 -6.26
N SER A 113 -5.79 5.67 -6.32
CA SER A 113 -6.64 5.95 -5.15
C SER A 113 -6.43 4.97 -3.98
N TYR A 114 -6.08 3.71 -4.29
CA TYR A 114 -5.76 2.67 -3.31
C TYR A 114 -4.65 3.09 -2.34
N PHE A 115 -3.64 3.83 -2.79
CA PHE A 115 -2.51 4.25 -1.92
C PHE A 115 -2.81 5.49 -1.07
N LEU A 116 -4.02 6.05 -1.19
CA LEU A 116 -4.41 7.35 -0.66
C LEU A 116 -5.55 7.26 0.37
N PHE A 117 -5.96 6.05 0.78
CA PHE A 117 -7.10 5.85 1.69
C PHE A 117 -6.91 6.44 3.09
N LEU A 118 -5.66 6.73 3.48
CA LEU A 118 -5.32 7.38 4.75
C LEU A 118 -5.38 8.92 4.71
N LEU A 119 -5.76 9.51 3.58
CA LEU A 119 -5.95 10.96 3.50
C LEU A 119 -7.30 11.36 4.10
N GLY A 120 -7.30 12.42 4.91
CA GLY A 120 -8.50 13.00 5.50
C GLY A 120 -8.93 14.29 4.82
N GLN A 121 -9.99 14.90 5.35
CA GLN A 121 -10.60 16.13 4.83
C GLN A 121 -9.60 17.30 4.74
N GLU A 122 -8.77 17.47 5.76
CA GLU A 122 -7.76 18.55 5.78
C GLU A 122 -6.80 18.43 4.59
N GLN A 123 -6.23 17.23 4.37
CA GLN A 123 -5.32 17.00 3.25
C GLN A 123 -6.06 17.14 1.92
N LEU A 124 -7.21 16.47 1.76
CA LEU A 124 -7.98 16.49 0.51
C LEU A 124 -8.44 17.90 0.13
N SER A 125 -8.71 18.78 1.09
CA SER A 125 -9.09 20.17 0.82
C SER A 125 -8.00 20.99 0.13
N ARG A 126 -6.74 20.56 0.25
CA ARG A 126 -5.55 21.25 -0.28
C ARG A 126 -4.87 20.51 -1.43
N ILE A 127 -5.30 19.29 -1.76
CA ILE A 127 -4.64 18.48 -2.78
C ILE A 127 -5.30 18.62 -4.15
N LEU A 128 -4.47 18.80 -5.16
CA LEU A 128 -4.82 18.69 -6.58
C LEU A 128 -4.18 17.43 -7.18
N PHE A 129 -4.94 16.70 -7.99
CA PHE A 129 -4.46 15.56 -8.78
C PHE A 129 -4.68 15.82 -10.27
N PRO A 130 -3.80 16.61 -10.93
CA PRO A 130 -4.02 17.05 -12.32
C PRO A 130 -4.10 15.90 -13.33
N LEU A 131 -3.51 14.74 -13.01
CA LEU A 131 -3.52 13.57 -13.90
C LEU A 131 -4.77 12.70 -13.73
N GLY A 132 -5.61 12.97 -12.73
CA GLY A 132 -6.77 12.15 -12.38
C GLY A 132 -7.84 12.06 -13.47
N GLU A 133 -7.96 13.09 -14.30
CA GLU A 133 -8.93 13.19 -15.40
C GLU A 133 -8.33 12.78 -16.76
N LEU A 134 -7.10 12.28 -16.79
CA LEU A 134 -6.39 11.95 -18.03
C LEU A 134 -5.94 10.49 -18.05
N THR A 135 -5.98 9.88 -19.22
CA THR A 135 -5.29 8.63 -19.50
C THR A 135 -3.79 8.84 -19.60
N LYS A 136 -3.00 7.79 -19.36
CA LYS A 136 -1.54 7.86 -19.55
C LYS A 136 -1.15 8.31 -20.96
N LYS A 137 -1.94 7.93 -21.95
CA LYS A 137 -1.75 8.33 -23.35
C LYS A 137 -1.95 9.84 -23.52
N GLU A 138 -3.00 10.40 -22.94
CA GLU A 138 -3.26 11.84 -22.97
C GLU A 138 -2.19 12.63 -22.22
N VAL A 139 -1.76 12.17 -21.03
CA VAL A 139 -0.66 12.79 -20.29
C VAL A 139 0.62 12.87 -21.13
N ARG A 140 0.97 11.79 -21.86
CA ARG A 140 2.11 11.80 -22.78
C ARG A 140 1.92 12.77 -23.94
N SER A 141 0.70 12.89 -24.48
CA SER A 141 0.39 13.84 -25.54
C SER A 141 0.53 15.29 -25.05
N VAL A 142 0.02 15.61 -23.86
CA VAL A 142 0.15 16.94 -23.25
C VAL A 142 1.62 17.29 -23.03
N ALA A 143 2.41 16.38 -22.48
CA ALA A 143 3.85 16.60 -22.27
C ALA A 143 4.58 16.89 -23.59
N LEU A 144 4.28 16.13 -24.65
CA LEU A 144 4.84 16.35 -25.98
C LEU A 144 4.46 17.72 -26.55
N THR A 145 3.21 18.15 -26.42
CA THR A 145 2.75 19.48 -26.87
C THR A 145 3.41 20.61 -26.10
N MET A 146 3.73 20.40 -24.82
CA MET A 146 4.44 21.39 -23.99
C MET A 146 5.96 21.42 -24.23
N GLY A 147 6.49 20.56 -25.11
CA GLY A 147 7.93 20.44 -25.33
C GLY A 147 8.70 19.90 -24.11
N VAL A 148 7.99 19.27 -23.15
CA VAL A 148 8.59 18.62 -22.00
C VAL A 148 9.04 17.24 -22.45
N GLU A 149 10.34 16.97 -22.32
CA GLU A 149 10.89 15.68 -22.75
C GLU A 149 10.32 14.58 -21.85
N ALA A 150 9.38 13.81 -22.39
CA ALA A 150 8.83 12.67 -21.68
C ALA A 150 9.93 11.61 -21.52
N VAL A 151 10.42 11.45 -20.30
CA VAL A 151 11.38 10.40 -19.94
C VAL A 151 10.83 9.06 -20.42
N ARG A 152 11.53 8.44 -21.37
CA ARG A 152 11.14 7.15 -21.99
C ARG A 152 11.34 5.94 -21.06
N GLU A 153 11.71 6.17 -19.81
CA GLU A 153 11.98 5.11 -18.86
C GLU A 153 10.72 4.27 -18.60
N LYS A 154 10.97 3.00 -18.30
CA LYS A 154 9.92 2.11 -17.81
C LYS A 154 9.38 2.72 -16.52
N GLU A 155 8.05 2.74 -16.41
CA GLU A 155 7.40 3.14 -15.16
C GLU A 155 7.85 2.22 -14.04
N SER A 156 8.29 2.80 -12.93
CA SER A 156 8.54 2.06 -11.69
C SER A 156 7.24 1.46 -11.20
N GLN A 157 7.12 0.15 -11.26
CA GLN A 157 5.99 -0.59 -10.70
C GLN A 157 6.26 -1.10 -9.28
N GLU A 158 7.54 -1.05 -8.88
CA GLU A 158 8.04 -1.58 -7.61
C GLU A 158 8.24 -0.49 -6.57
N ILE A 159 8.57 -0.90 -5.34
CA ILE A 159 8.83 0.00 -4.21
C ILE A 159 10.02 0.91 -4.55
N CYS A 160 9.83 2.23 -4.49
CA CYS A 160 10.75 3.20 -5.10
C CYS A 160 12.19 3.23 -4.54
N PHE A 161 12.42 2.65 -3.36
CA PHE A 161 13.70 2.65 -2.66
C PHE A 161 14.34 1.26 -2.56
N ILE A 162 13.73 0.23 -3.15
CA ILE A 162 14.27 -1.13 -3.19
C ILE A 162 14.94 -1.33 -4.57
N PRO A 163 16.27 -1.45 -4.62
CA PRO A 163 16.98 -1.73 -5.86
C PRO A 163 16.57 -3.10 -6.43
N ASP A 164 16.37 -3.15 -7.74
CA ASP A 164 16.14 -4.40 -8.51
C ASP A 164 14.97 -5.28 -8.03
N ASP A 165 14.02 -4.71 -7.27
CA ASP A 165 12.93 -5.45 -6.61
C ASP A 165 13.41 -6.52 -5.61
N ASP A 166 14.67 -6.42 -5.17
CA ASP A 166 15.27 -7.36 -4.22
C ASP A 166 14.98 -6.93 -2.78
N TYR A 167 13.72 -7.03 -2.40
CA TYR A 167 13.30 -6.72 -1.04
C TYR A 167 14.00 -7.63 -0.03
N LYS A 168 14.34 -8.87 -0.38
CA LYS A 168 14.98 -9.81 0.57
C LYS A 168 16.32 -9.28 1.04
N THR A 169 17.21 -9.00 0.10
CA THR A 169 18.53 -8.41 0.39
C THR A 169 18.37 -7.04 1.05
N PHE A 170 17.35 -6.27 0.67
CA PHE A 170 17.05 -4.99 1.31
C PHE A 170 16.74 -5.17 2.82
N ILE A 171 15.84 -6.09 3.18
CA ILE A 171 15.48 -6.35 4.58
C ILE A 171 16.67 -6.91 5.36
N GLU A 172 17.44 -7.82 4.78
CA GLU A 172 18.65 -8.39 5.41
C GLU A 172 19.69 -7.32 5.75
N ARG A 173 19.82 -6.26 4.94
CA ARG A 173 20.72 -5.13 5.22
C ARG A 173 20.20 -4.20 6.32
N HIS A 174 18.90 -4.15 6.56
CA HIS A 174 18.28 -3.21 7.51
C HIS A 174 17.78 -3.88 8.80
N MET A 175 17.82 -5.21 8.92
CA MET A 175 17.39 -5.94 10.13
C MET A 175 18.31 -5.74 11.35
N GLY A 176 19.42 -5.03 11.19
CA GLY A 176 20.39 -4.73 12.25
C GLY A 176 21.05 -6.01 12.78
N SER A 177 21.03 -6.20 14.10
CA SER A 177 21.57 -7.39 14.76
C SER A 177 20.60 -8.58 14.83
N SER A 178 19.39 -8.45 14.29
CA SER A 178 18.42 -9.55 14.30
C SER A 178 18.91 -10.65 13.36
N PRO A 179 19.17 -11.89 13.83
CA PRO A 179 19.60 -12.95 12.94
C PRO A 179 18.45 -13.40 12.05
N ALA A 180 18.74 -13.68 10.77
CA ALA A 180 17.86 -14.48 9.95
C ALA A 180 17.78 -15.89 10.56
N ILE A 181 16.59 -16.33 10.96
CA ILE A 181 16.38 -17.63 11.63
C ILE A 181 15.92 -18.65 10.58
N PRO A 182 16.74 -19.66 10.24
CA PRO A 182 16.33 -20.71 9.31
C PRO A 182 15.15 -21.52 9.86
N GLY A 183 14.30 -22.01 8.96
CA GLY A 183 13.08 -22.74 9.32
C GLY A 183 12.63 -23.70 8.23
N ASP A 184 11.48 -24.33 8.45
CA ASP A 184 10.97 -25.39 7.59
C ASP A 184 9.94 -24.86 6.59
N ILE A 185 9.95 -25.42 5.38
CA ILE A 185 8.84 -25.28 4.43
C ILE A 185 8.02 -26.57 4.49
N VAL A 186 6.73 -26.45 4.82
CA VAL A 186 5.82 -27.58 5.02
C VAL A 186 4.55 -27.45 4.17
N ASP A 187 3.88 -28.55 3.83
CA ASP A 187 2.53 -28.49 3.28
C ASP A 187 1.45 -28.35 4.37
N ARG A 188 0.17 -28.24 3.98
CA ARG A 188 -0.96 -28.18 4.92
C ARG A 188 -1.07 -29.39 5.86
N SER A 189 -0.56 -30.55 5.47
CA SER A 189 -0.53 -31.75 6.32
C SER A 189 0.62 -31.73 7.33
N GLY A 190 1.51 -30.73 7.23
CA GLY A 190 2.72 -30.62 8.04
C GLY A 190 3.91 -31.41 7.50
N ARG A 191 3.81 -31.97 6.29
CA ARG A 191 4.92 -32.70 5.66
C ARG A 191 6.04 -31.73 5.29
N LEU A 192 7.26 -32.04 5.70
CA LEU A 192 8.46 -31.29 5.33
C LEU A 192 8.74 -31.40 3.83
N LEU A 193 8.88 -30.26 3.16
CA LEU A 193 9.18 -30.14 1.73
C LEU A 193 10.54 -29.50 1.44
N GLY A 194 11.07 -28.73 2.40
CA GLY A 194 12.36 -28.06 2.28
C GLY A 194 12.64 -27.16 3.47
N SER A 195 13.64 -26.29 3.34
CA SER A 195 14.03 -25.32 4.38
C SER A 195 14.14 -23.92 3.79
N HIS A 196 14.11 -22.90 4.65
CA HIS A 196 14.32 -21.51 4.28
C HIS A 196 15.31 -20.81 5.20
N ASN A 197 15.86 -19.67 4.77
CA ASN A 197 16.82 -18.88 5.56
C ASN A 197 16.15 -17.83 6.46
N GLY A 198 14.86 -17.57 6.29
CA GLY A 198 14.09 -16.71 7.19
C GLY A 198 12.72 -16.37 6.64
N ILE A 199 11.73 -16.18 7.52
CA ILE A 199 10.35 -15.89 7.15
C ILE A 199 10.17 -14.57 6.40
N HIS A 200 11.06 -13.59 6.62
CA HIS A 200 11.07 -12.30 5.94
C HIS A 200 11.25 -12.41 4.42
N SER A 201 11.70 -13.57 3.91
CA SER A 201 11.89 -13.87 2.48
C SER A 201 10.62 -14.35 1.77
N PHE A 202 9.46 -14.33 2.45
CA PHE A 202 8.21 -14.87 1.96
C PHE A 202 7.06 -13.89 2.13
N THR A 203 6.04 -14.07 1.29
CA THR A 203 4.79 -13.30 1.29
C THR A 203 3.67 -14.24 0.88
N ILE A 204 2.47 -14.06 1.46
CA ILE A 204 1.30 -14.88 1.12
C ILE A 204 1.03 -14.80 -0.40
N GLY A 205 0.87 -15.96 -1.03
CA GLY A 205 0.69 -16.12 -2.48
C GLY A 205 1.98 -16.13 -3.30
N GLN A 206 3.16 -16.02 -2.68
CA GLN A 206 4.43 -16.13 -3.38
C GLN A 206 4.62 -17.52 -3.99
N ARG A 207 4.94 -17.57 -5.29
CA ARG A 207 5.25 -18.79 -6.04
C ARG A 207 6.75 -19.02 -6.27
N LYS A 208 7.50 -17.94 -6.51
CA LYS A 208 8.92 -17.99 -6.88
C LYS A 208 9.81 -18.03 -5.62
N GLY A 209 11.01 -18.59 -5.75
CA GLY A 209 12.01 -18.60 -4.68
C GLY A 209 11.68 -19.53 -3.50
N LEU A 210 10.80 -20.53 -3.70
CA LEU A 210 10.53 -21.57 -2.69
C LEU A 210 11.58 -22.69 -2.72
N HIS A 211 12.26 -22.89 -3.85
CA HIS A 211 13.29 -23.92 -4.05
C HIS A 211 12.82 -25.37 -3.76
N ILE A 212 11.53 -25.65 -3.95
CA ILE A 212 10.94 -26.99 -3.82
C ILE A 212 10.81 -27.63 -5.20
N ALA A 213 11.37 -28.83 -5.38
CA ALA A 213 11.13 -29.64 -6.58
C ALA A 213 9.79 -30.37 -6.47
N ALA A 214 8.80 -30.00 -7.28
CA ALA A 214 7.46 -30.57 -7.25
C ALA A 214 6.85 -30.63 -8.66
N PRO A 215 5.96 -31.61 -8.95
CA PRO A 215 5.32 -31.76 -10.25
C PRO A 215 4.33 -30.62 -10.57
N ARG A 216 3.85 -29.92 -9.54
CA ARG A 216 2.94 -28.77 -9.63
C ARG A 216 3.48 -27.63 -8.77
N PRO A 217 3.22 -26.36 -9.14
CA PRO A 217 3.72 -25.23 -8.38
C PRO A 217 3.13 -25.19 -6.97
N TYR A 218 3.96 -24.78 -6.02
CA TYR A 218 3.58 -24.41 -4.67
C TYR A 218 3.45 -22.89 -4.54
N TYR A 219 2.55 -22.47 -3.66
CA TYR A 219 2.32 -21.08 -3.26
C TYR A 219 2.35 -21.00 -1.74
N VAL A 220 2.89 -19.91 -1.18
CA VAL A 220 2.83 -19.64 0.26
C VAL A 220 1.38 -19.41 0.68
N LEU A 221 0.85 -20.26 1.56
CA LEU A 221 -0.50 -20.15 2.11
C LEU A 221 -0.53 -19.40 3.44
N ALA A 222 0.46 -19.67 4.29
CA ALA A 222 0.59 -19.05 5.61
C ALA A 222 2.07 -19.02 6.02
N ILE A 223 2.39 -18.11 6.94
CA ILE A 223 3.69 -18.05 7.59
C ILE A 223 3.44 -18.21 9.09
N ASP A 224 3.78 -19.37 9.63
CA ASP A 224 3.66 -19.70 11.05
C ASP A 224 4.92 -19.18 11.75
N ARG A 225 4.84 -17.97 12.29
CA ARG A 225 5.94 -17.33 13.00
C ARG A 225 6.33 -18.08 14.28
N GLU A 226 5.36 -18.62 15.02
CA GLU A 226 5.61 -19.30 16.29
C GLU A 226 6.45 -20.56 16.11
N LYS A 227 6.16 -21.33 15.05
CA LYS A 227 6.92 -22.53 14.70
C LYS A 227 8.07 -22.27 13.73
N ASN A 228 8.23 -21.02 13.29
CA ASN A 228 9.16 -20.60 12.24
C ASN A 228 9.04 -21.48 10.97
N ARG A 229 7.81 -21.60 10.44
CA ARG A 229 7.50 -22.42 9.26
C ARG A 229 6.80 -21.61 8.18
N VAL A 230 7.09 -21.93 6.93
CA VAL A 230 6.33 -21.47 5.77
C VAL A 230 5.42 -22.60 5.31
N VAL A 231 4.11 -22.39 5.38
CA VAL A 231 3.12 -23.36 4.90
C VAL A 231 2.83 -23.08 3.44
N VAL A 232 3.01 -24.10 2.59
CA VAL A 232 2.75 -24.02 1.15
C VAL A 232 1.66 -24.99 0.72
N GLY A 233 1.04 -24.70 -0.42
CA GLY A 233 0.07 -25.58 -1.06
C GLY A 233 -0.16 -25.17 -2.50
N HIS A 234 -1.18 -25.73 -3.13
CA HIS A 234 -1.51 -25.49 -4.52
C HIS A 234 -2.45 -24.28 -4.70
N GLU A 235 -2.77 -23.95 -5.94
CA GLU A 235 -3.47 -22.72 -6.30
C GLU A 235 -4.88 -22.65 -5.70
N GLU A 236 -5.55 -23.79 -5.71
CA GLU A 236 -6.88 -24.04 -5.14
C GLU A 236 -6.94 -23.85 -3.62
N GLU A 237 -5.80 -23.93 -2.92
CA GLU A 237 -5.71 -23.81 -1.46
C GLU A 237 -5.47 -22.37 -0.98
N GLN A 238 -5.40 -21.39 -1.88
CA GLN A 238 -5.15 -19.98 -1.52
C GLN A 238 -6.43 -19.20 -1.16
N GLY A 239 -7.60 -19.84 -1.19
CA GLY A 239 -8.88 -19.19 -1.02
C GLY A 239 -9.19 -18.80 0.43
N PHE A 240 -9.68 -17.58 0.60
CA PHE A 240 -10.21 -17.02 1.85
C PHE A 240 -11.66 -16.56 1.63
N SER A 241 -12.53 -16.83 2.59
CA SER A 241 -13.94 -16.38 2.61
C SER A 241 -14.09 -14.92 3.03
N GLY A 242 -13.05 -14.35 3.65
CA GLY A 242 -13.08 -13.00 4.18
C GLY A 242 -11.73 -12.59 4.75
N LEU A 243 -11.73 -11.48 5.49
CA LEU A 243 -10.57 -11.01 6.24
C LEU A 243 -10.98 -10.16 7.44
N ILE A 244 -10.05 -9.93 8.35
CA ILE A 244 -10.17 -8.97 9.44
C ILE A 244 -9.21 -7.82 9.16
N VAL A 245 -9.70 -6.58 9.32
CA VAL A 245 -8.85 -5.39 9.29
C VAL A 245 -8.80 -4.67 10.63
N SER A 246 -7.72 -3.92 10.84
CA SER A 246 -7.58 -2.97 11.94
C SER A 246 -7.08 -1.61 11.46
N GLY A 247 -7.15 -0.59 12.33
CA GLY A 247 -6.66 0.75 12.02
C GLY A 247 -7.42 1.37 10.86
N VAL A 248 -8.74 1.17 10.84
CA VAL A 248 -9.61 1.66 9.78
C VAL A 248 -9.63 3.19 9.78
N SER A 249 -9.49 3.76 8.59
CA SER A 249 -9.56 5.19 8.31
C SER A 249 -10.68 5.46 7.32
N TRP A 250 -11.48 6.47 7.58
CA TRP A 250 -12.60 6.90 6.74
C TRP A 250 -12.27 8.23 6.08
N ILE A 251 -12.44 8.32 4.76
CA ILE A 251 -12.15 9.54 4.00
C ILE A 251 -12.97 10.73 4.53
N ASP A 252 -14.23 10.47 4.87
CA ASP A 252 -15.17 11.47 5.38
C ASP A 252 -14.93 11.86 6.84
N GLY A 253 -14.00 11.18 7.53
CA GLY A 253 -13.75 11.33 8.97
C GLY A 253 -14.73 10.56 9.86
N GLU A 254 -15.76 9.94 9.28
CA GLU A 254 -16.81 9.20 10.00
C GLU A 254 -17.06 7.86 9.31
N SER A 255 -17.38 6.83 10.11
CA SER A 255 -17.83 5.54 9.58
C SER A 255 -19.17 5.68 8.86
N PRO A 256 -19.52 4.75 7.96
CA PRO A 256 -20.89 4.61 7.46
C PRO A 256 -21.90 4.55 8.62
N ARG A 257 -23.13 5.04 8.37
CA ARG A 257 -24.21 5.06 9.37
C ARG A 257 -24.71 3.67 9.74
N GLU A 258 -24.68 2.76 8.76
CA GLU A 258 -25.06 1.37 8.94
C GLU A 258 -23.87 0.62 9.53
N GLU A 259 -24.07 -0.09 10.63
CA GLU A 259 -23.02 -0.91 11.25
C GLU A 259 -22.58 -2.03 10.30
N VAL A 260 -23.53 -2.59 9.54
CA VAL A 260 -23.30 -3.59 8.51
C VAL A 260 -23.65 -2.99 7.16
N PHE A 261 -22.71 -2.99 6.22
CA PHE A 261 -22.92 -2.41 4.89
C PHE A 261 -22.19 -3.20 3.80
N GLU A 262 -22.69 -3.10 2.57
CA GLU A 262 -22.06 -3.68 1.38
C GLU A 262 -21.12 -2.68 0.70
N THR A 263 -19.96 -3.16 0.26
CA THR A 263 -18.98 -2.32 -0.45
C THR A 263 -18.09 -3.17 -1.36
N LEU A 264 -17.46 -2.53 -2.34
CA LEU A 264 -16.41 -3.16 -3.13
C LEU A 264 -15.07 -3.05 -2.39
N VAL A 265 -14.40 -4.17 -2.13
CA VAL A 265 -13.13 -4.21 -1.40
C VAL A 265 -11.97 -4.58 -2.30
N ARG A 266 -10.89 -3.80 -2.26
CA ARG A 266 -9.58 -4.14 -2.85
C ARG A 266 -8.59 -4.51 -1.76
N ILE A 267 -7.98 -5.69 -1.89
CA ILE A 267 -6.98 -6.21 -0.91
C ILE A 267 -5.53 -6.04 -1.38
N ARG A 268 -5.31 -5.45 -2.56
CA ARG A 268 -4.01 -5.10 -3.16
C ARG A 268 -4.20 -4.12 -4.32
N TYR A 269 -3.14 -3.41 -4.73
CA TYR A 269 -3.20 -2.34 -5.73
C TYR A 269 -3.86 -2.72 -7.07
N ARG A 270 -3.58 -3.91 -7.60
CA ARG A 270 -4.18 -4.41 -8.87
C ARG A 270 -5.37 -5.35 -8.67
N HIS A 271 -5.97 -5.32 -7.49
CA HIS A 271 -7.19 -6.08 -7.22
C HIS A 271 -8.35 -5.47 -8.01
N ARG A 272 -9.17 -6.29 -8.68
CA ARG A 272 -10.34 -5.80 -9.42
C ARG A 272 -11.41 -5.21 -8.49
N GLY A 273 -11.40 -5.62 -7.23
CA GLY A 273 -12.47 -5.36 -6.27
C GLY A 273 -13.33 -6.61 -6.12
N VAL A 274 -13.80 -6.90 -4.92
CA VAL A 274 -14.78 -7.95 -4.64
C VAL A 274 -15.92 -7.35 -3.83
N SER A 275 -17.16 -7.66 -4.22
CA SER A 275 -18.32 -7.27 -3.43
C SER A 275 -18.24 -7.96 -2.07
N SER A 276 -18.39 -7.20 -1.00
CA SER A 276 -18.16 -7.68 0.36
C SER A 276 -19.16 -7.06 1.33
N VAL A 277 -19.49 -7.82 2.37
CA VAL A 277 -20.22 -7.31 3.54
C VAL A 277 -19.20 -6.97 4.62
N VAL A 278 -19.25 -5.75 5.13
CA VAL A 278 -18.41 -5.28 6.23
C VAL A 278 -19.25 -5.21 7.50
N CYS A 279 -18.76 -5.79 8.59
CA CYS A 279 -19.41 -5.75 9.91
C CYS A 279 -18.40 -5.33 11.00
N PRO A 280 -18.87 -4.82 12.15
CA PRO A 280 -18.03 -4.62 13.32
C PRO A 280 -17.52 -5.97 13.84
N LEU A 281 -16.28 -6.00 14.32
CA LEU A 281 -15.74 -7.19 14.95
C LEU A 281 -16.27 -7.32 16.38
N SER A 282 -17.03 -8.36 16.67
CA SER A 282 -17.65 -8.61 17.97
C SER A 282 -16.72 -9.46 18.86
N ALA A 283 -16.89 -9.38 20.19
CA ALA A 283 -16.05 -10.13 21.14
C ALA A 283 -16.11 -11.66 20.98
N GLY A 284 -17.13 -12.19 20.29
CA GLY A 284 -17.28 -13.60 19.97
C GLY A 284 -16.68 -14.03 18.63
N ASP A 285 -16.21 -13.09 17.80
CA ASP A 285 -15.51 -13.43 16.57
C ASP A 285 -14.10 -13.92 16.95
N GLU A 286 -13.76 -15.17 16.62
CA GLU A 286 -12.43 -15.71 16.88
C GLU A 286 -11.38 -14.97 16.04
N ILE A 287 -10.59 -14.12 16.72
CA ILE A 287 -9.39 -13.52 16.16
C ILE A 287 -8.22 -14.36 16.67
N CYS A 288 -7.47 -15.01 15.77
CA CYS A 288 -6.15 -15.50 16.17
C CYS A 288 -5.34 -14.29 16.64
N PRO A 289 -4.66 -14.34 17.80
CA PRO A 289 -3.99 -13.18 18.34
C PRO A 289 -3.12 -12.54 17.26
N ALA A 290 -3.49 -11.32 16.84
CA ALA A 290 -2.78 -10.60 15.81
C ALA A 290 -1.29 -10.55 16.21
N THR A 291 -0.42 -11.04 15.34
CA THR A 291 1.01 -11.16 15.60
C THR A 291 1.63 -9.78 15.68
N GLY A 292 1.54 -9.16 16.86
CA GLY A 292 2.25 -7.95 17.29
C GLY A 292 2.17 -6.79 16.30
N ARG A 293 1.07 -6.03 16.33
CA ARG A 293 0.99 -4.70 15.70
C ARG A 293 2.16 -3.84 16.20
N PRO A 294 3.01 -3.27 15.33
CA PRO A 294 3.95 -2.24 15.75
C PRO A 294 3.17 -1.03 16.29
N ALA A 295 3.67 -0.45 17.39
CA ALA A 295 3.01 0.62 18.14
C ALA A 295 2.88 1.97 17.39
N ASP A 296 3.21 2.02 16.09
CA ASP A 296 3.32 3.25 15.29
C ASP A 296 2.03 3.64 14.53
N HIS A 297 0.97 2.83 14.65
CA HIS A 297 -0.38 3.28 14.37
C HIS A 297 -0.98 3.82 15.67
N GLU A 298 -0.74 5.09 15.98
CA GLU A 298 -1.20 5.74 17.23
C GLU A 298 -2.73 5.87 17.35
N GLU A 299 -3.49 5.58 16.29
CA GLU A 299 -4.94 5.60 16.34
C GLU A 299 -5.48 4.16 16.41
N ALA A 300 -6.11 3.82 17.54
CA ALA A 300 -6.90 2.61 17.70
C ALA A 300 -8.19 2.71 16.86
N GLY A 301 -8.04 2.78 15.53
CA GLY A 301 -9.15 2.70 14.60
C GLY A 301 -9.85 1.34 14.72
N ASP A 302 -11.13 1.33 14.38
CA ASP A 302 -12.01 0.17 14.53
C ASP A 302 -11.42 -1.09 13.89
N LYS A 303 -11.79 -2.24 14.46
CA LYS A 303 -11.57 -3.54 13.83
C LYS A 303 -12.86 -3.97 13.15
N LEU A 304 -12.76 -4.40 11.90
CA LEU A 304 -13.90 -4.83 11.10
C LEU A 304 -13.64 -6.22 10.53
N ILE A 305 -14.72 -7.00 10.43
CA ILE A 305 -14.75 -8.25 9.66
C ILE A 305 -15.31 -7.96 8.27
N ILE A 306 -14.64 -8.48 7.25
CA ILE A 306 -15.04 -8.34 5.84
C ILE A 306 -15.30 -9.73 5.30
N ARG A 307 -16.53 -9.99 4.85
CA ARG A 307 -16.92 -11.26 4.23
C ARG A 307 -17.06 -11.04 2.74
N PHE A 308 -16.30 -11.80 1.95
CA PHE A 308 -16.34 -11.70 0.50
C PHE A 308 -17.54 -12.47 -0.05
N GLN A 309 -18.20 -11.93 -1.08
CA GLN A 309 -19.23 -12.68 -1.81
C GLN A 309 -18.63 -13.85 -2.61
N GLU A 310 -17.36 -13.75 -3.00
CA GLU A 310 -16.62 -14.82 -3.68
C GLU A 310 -15.24 -15.00 -3.04
N PRO A 311 -14.73 -16.25 -2.91
CA PRO A 311 -13.43 -16.50 -2.32
C PRO A 311 -12.29 -15.71 -2.97
N GLN A 312 -11.46 -15.07 -2.17
CA GLN A 312 -10.30 -14.31 -2.64
C GLN A 312 -9.00 -15.02 -2.34
N ARG A 313 -8.04 -14.90 -3.28
CA ARG A 313 -6.74 -15.54 -3.17
C ARG A 313 -5.70 -14.61 -2.56
N ALA A 314 -4.83 -15.19 -1.74
CA ALA A 314 -3.66 -14.54 -1.17
C ALA A 314 -4.01 -13.24 -0.41
N VAL A 315 -4.85 -13.38 0.61
CA VAL A 315 -5.10 -12.33 1.60
C VAL A 315 -3.86 -12.24 2.50
N ALA A 316 -3.05 -11.20 2.31
CA ALA A 316 -1.77 -11.05 2.99
C ALA A 316 -1.90 -10.07 4.18
N PRO A 317 -1.62 -10.49 5.43
CA PRO A 317 -1.49 -9.59 6.56
C PRO A 317 -0.50 -8.45 6.28
N GLY A 318 -0.79 -7.24 6.74
CA GLY A 318 0.01 -6.03 6.49
C GLY A 318 -0.31 -5.29 5.18
N GLN A 319 -1.01 -5.92 4.23
CA GLN A 319 -1.58 -5.19 3.08
C GLN A 319 -2.77 -4.34 3.51
N ALA A 320 -3.20 -3.43 2.65
CA ALA A 320 -4.40 -2.64 2.88
C ALA A 320 -5.64 -3.31 2.26
N ALA A 321 -6.76 -3.26 2.98
CA ALA A 321 -8.09 -3.47 2.40
C ALA A 321 -8.76 -2.10 2.24
N VAL A 322 -9.02 -1.69 1.01
CA VAL A 322 -9.61 -0.38 0.68
C VAL A 322 -11.03 -0.58 0.19
N PHE A 323 -11.95 0.21 0.72
CA PHE A 323 -13.38 0.11 0.49
C PHE A 323 -13.83 1.17 -0.52
N TYR A 324 -14.70 0.77 -1.43
CA TYR A 324 -15.17 1.60 -2.53
C TYR A 324 -16.69 1.58 -2.66
N SER A 325 -17.25 2.76 -2.92
CA SER A 325 -18.61 2.93 -3.43
C SER A 325 -18.49 3.50 -4.84
N ASP A 326 -18.71 2.67 -5.86
CA ASP A 326 -18.44 3.00 -7.26
C ASP A 326 -16.99 3.49 -7.48
N ASP A 327 -16.82 4.75 -7.85
CA ASP A 327 -15.52 5.40 -8.03
C ASP A 327 -14.96 6.02 -6.75
N ARG A 328 -15.75 6.10 -5.68
CA ARG A 328 -15.35 6.76 -4.43
C ARG A 328 -14.64 5.80 -3.50
N VAL A 329 -13.48 6.19 -2.99
CA VAL A 329 -12.88 5.55 -1.82
C VAL A 329 -13.65 6.03 -0.59
N ILE A 330 -14.25 5.10 0.15
CA ILE A 330 -14.97 5.43 1.39
C ILE A 330 -14.03 5.34 2.61
N GLY A 331 -13.06 4.43 2.55
CA GLY A 331 -12.08 4.21 3.62
C GLY A 331 -11.19 3.01 3.35
N GLY A 332 -10.49 2.56 4.36
CA GLY A 332 -9.71 1.33 4.31
C GLY A 332 -9.01 1.04 5.65
N GLY A 333 -8.44 -0.15 5.76
CA GLY A 333 -7.71 -0.59 6.94
C GLY A 333 -6.59 -1.57 6.60
N TRP A 334 -5.86 -2.00 7.61
CA TRP A 334 -4.75 -2.94 7.48
C TRP A 334 -5.23 -4.36 7.72
N ILE A 335 -4.93 -5.27 6.80
CA ILE A 335 -5.29 -6.67 6.90
C ILE A 335 -4.51 -7.29 8.07
N GLU A 336 -5.22 -7.82 9.05
CA GLU A 336 -4.62 -8.55 10.17
C GLU A 336 -4.52 -10.04 9.88
N GLN A 337 -5.59 -10.62 9.32
CA GLN A 337 -5.65 -12.02 8.93
C GLN A 337 -6.70 -12.23 7.83
N GLY A 338 -6.49 -13.25 7.00
CA GLY A 338 -7.55 -13.80 6.16
C GLY A 338 -8.41 -14.79 6.94
N ILE A 339 -9.68 -14.90 6.58
CA ILE A 339 -10.60 -15.92 7.09
C ILE A 339 -10.60 -17.07 6.09
N PRO A 340 -10.09 -18.27 6.46
CA PRO A 340 -10.04 -19.41 5.54
C PRO A 340 -11.42 -19.77 4.98
N LEU A 341 -11.42 -20.50 3.86
CA LEU A 341 -12.61 -21.25 3.46
C LEU A 341 -12.79 -22.44 4.41
N ASP A 342 -14.03 -22.74 4.75
CA ASP A 342 -14.43 -23.94 5.51
C ASP A 342 -14.13 -25.24 4.74
#